data_AF-A0AB33CVI8-F1
#
_entry.id   AF-A0AB33CVI8-F1
#
_cell.length_a   1.000
_cell.length_b   1.000
_cell.length_c   1.000
_cell.angle_alpha   90.00
_cell.angle_beta   90.00
_cell.angle_gamma   90.00
#
_symmetry.space_group_name_H-M   'P 1'
#
loop_
_entity.id
_entity.type
_entity.pdbx_description
1 polymer ?
#
loop_
_entity_poly.entity_id
_entity_poly.type
_entity_poly.pdbx_seq_one_letter_code
_entity_poly.pdbx_strand_id
1 'polypeptide(L)'
;MPALKVFIRYVVIGLALALQPFVAHGAASQAWPQPPSQLSLDSPYGTLQVSQSDYVYEARLQLDAKTIEPELKGMINIPYAFKQANNQTALISVDKGLGACSINYHWVTVSSQGYTVSPAFGSCSAKIRVRHHGRTLIMETPSQDNPAMIDEYRYDGRKISLRKRRPLMQ
;
A
#
# COMPACT_ATOMS: atom_id res chain seq x y z
N MET A 1 3.59 -67.75 48.33
CA MET A 1 4.92 -67.23 47.97
C MET A 1 5.00 -67.13 46.44
N PRO A 2 5.66 -66.10 45.89
CA PRO A 2 4.94 -64.97 45.27
C PRO A 2 5.46 -64.57 43.88
N ALA A 3 4.85 -63.50 43.35
CA ALA A 3 5.36 -62.53 42.37
C ALA A 3 5.32 -62.99 40.90
N LEU A 4 4.43 -62.50 40.02
CA LEU A 4 3.77 -61.20 39.91
C LEU A 4 4.65 -60.02 40.31
N LYS A 5 5.65 -59.70 39.48
CA LYS A 5 6.11 -58.34 39.16
C LYS A 5 7.39 -58.41 38.34
N VAL A 6 7.55 -57.41 37.50
CA VAL A 6 8.77 -57.08 36.76
C VAL A 6 8.98 -57.93 35.52
N PHE A 7 8.58 -57.41 34.36
CA PHE A 7 9.37 -57.42 33.12
C PHE A 7 8.67 -56.66 31.97
N ILE A 8 7.50 -56.05 32.22
CA ILE A 8 6.94 -54.99 31.37
C ILE A 8 7.58 -53.65 31.76
N ARG A 9 8.90 -53.51 31.61
CA ARG A 9 9.59 -52.25 31.95
C ARG A 9 10.81 -51.89 31.09
N TYR A 10 11.02 -52.50 29.91
CA TYR A 10 12.19 -52.11 29.07
C TYR A 10 11.97 -52.16 27.55
N VAL A 11 10.77 -51.86 27.04
CA VAL A 11 10.56 -51.71 25.57
C VAL A 11 10.05 -50.31 25.18
N VAL A 12 9.84 -49.40 26.14
CA VAL A 12 9.27 -48.06 25.85
C VAL A 12 10.31 -46.93 25.88
N ILE A 13 11.60 -47.25 26.06
CA ILE A 13 12.67 -46.24 26.16
C ILE A 13 13.62 -46.44 24.96
N GLY A 14 13.22 -45.96 23.79
CA GLY A 14 14.08 -46.05 22.60
C GLY A 14 13.50 -45.43 21.33
N LEU A 15 12.21 -45.09 21.31
CA LEU A 15 11.55 -44.53 20.13
C LEU A 15 10.77 -43.24 20.46
N ALA A 16 11.38 -42.34 21.22
CA ALA A 16 10.78 -41.05 21.59
C ALA A 16 11.72 -39.85 21.29
N LEU A 17 12.57 -39.99 20.27
CA LEU A 17 13.64 -39.02 19.98
C LEU A 17 13.75 -38.74 18.46
N ALA A 18 12.63 -38.44 17.79
CA ALA A 18 12.70 -37.91 16.41
C ALA A 18 11.41 -37.20 15.91
N LEU A 19 10.52 -36.73 16.79
CA LEU A 19 9.37 -35.91 16.39
C LEU A 19 9.50 -34.53 17.02
N GLN A 20 10.57 -33.82 16.65
CA GLN A 20 10.54 -32.37 16.78
C GLN A 20 9.64 -31.85 15.67
N PRO A 21 8.49 -31.21 15.99
CA PRO A 21 7.78 -30.45 14.98
C PRO A 21 8.74 -29.37 14.50
N PHE A 22 9.18 -29.47 13.24
CA PHE A 22 9.74 -28.32 12.55
C PHE A 22 8.65 -27.26 12.59
N VAL A 23 8.75 -26.35 13.55
CA VAL A 23 8.02 -25.09 13.50
C VAL A 23 8.65 -24.37 12.32
N ALA A 24 8.06 -24.58 11.14
CA ALA A 24 8.35 -23.76 9.99
C ALA A 24 8.04 -22.34 10.43
N HIS A 25 9.09 -21.58 10.74
CA HIS A 25 9.00 -20.15 10.92
C HIS A 25 8.67 -19.63 9.53
N GLY A 26 7.36 -19.59 9.22
CA GLY A 26 6.86 -18.94 8.03
C GLY A 26 7.45 -17.55 8.02
N ALA A 27 8.21 -17.23 6.98
CA ALA A 27 8.74 -15.89 6.77
C ALA A 27 7.60 -14.91 7.05
N ALA A 28 7.75 -14.09 8.09
CA ALA A 28 6.71 -13.19 8.54
C ALA A 28 6.26 -12.36 7.33
N SER A 29 5.08 -12.67 6.81
CA SER A 29 4.47 -11.92 5.72
C SER A 29 4.31 -10.50 6.22
N GLN A 30 5.10 -9.56 5.69
CA GLN A 30 5.13 -8.19 6.18
C GLN A 30 3.71 -7.62 6.22
N ALA A 31 3.26 -7.23 7.41
CA ALA A 31 1.93 -6.66 7.59
C ALA A 31 1.89 -5.27 6.92
N TRP A 32 1.03 -5.15 5.90
CA TRP A 32 0.76 -3.90 5.21
C TRP A 32 -0.40 -3.17 5.91
N PRO A 33 -0.30 -1.86 6.15
CA PRO A 33 -1.43 -1.12 6.69
C PRO A 33 -2.59 -1.13 5.69
N GLN A 34 -3.82 -1.07 6.19
CA GLN A 34 -4.97 -0.78 5.34
C GLN A 34 -5.00 0.73 5.08
N PRO A 35 -4.89 1.20 3.83
CA PRO A 35 -4.98 2.62 3.54
C PRO A 35 -6.41 3.11 3.82
N PRO A 36 -6.59 4.31 4.40
CA PRO A 36 -7.92 4.88 4.57
C PRO A 36 -8.56 5.16 3.20
N SER A 37 -9.88 5.33 3.19
CA SER A 37 -10.62 5.69 1.99
C SER A 37 -11.35 7.00 2.21
N GLN A 38 -11.00 8.02 1.43
CA GLN A 38 -11.57 9.36 1.48
C GLN A 38 -11.99 9.79 0.07
N LEU A 39 -13.16 10.40 -0.03
CA LEU A 39 -13.71 10.92 -1.30
C LEU A 39 -13.64 12.43 -1.42
N SER A 40 -13.31 13.12 -0.33
CA SER A 40 -13.15 14.57 -0.29
C SER A 40 -12.06 14.94 0.70
N LEU A 41 -11.33 16.00 0.36
CA LEU A 41 -10.22 16.53 1.12
C LEU A 41 -10.25 18.06 1.04
N ASP A 42 -10.60 18.70 2.15
CA ASP A 42 -10.60 20.15 2.26
C ASP A 42 -9.20 20.71 2.48
N SER A 43 -8.92 21.85 1.85
CA SER A 43 -7.71 22.63 2.05
C SER A 43 -8.00 24.14 2.00
N PRO A 44 -7.11 24.99 2.53
CA PRO A 44 -7.20 26.44 2.31
C PRO A 44 -7.12 26.88 0.84
N TYR A 45 -6.79 25.96 -0.06
CA TYR A 45 -6.58 26.20 -1.49
C TYR A 45 -7.71 25.62 -2.36
N GLY A 46 -8.80 25.17 -1.74
CA GLY A 46 -9.92 24.51 -2.39
C GLY A 46 -10.15 23.09 -1.89
N THR A 47 -11.25 22.49 -2.33
CA THR A 47 -11.65 21.14 -1.95
C THR A 47 -11.36 20.17 -3.08
N LEU A 48 -10.51 19.19 -2.80
CA LEU A 48 -10.22 18.08 -3.72
C LEU A 48 -11.23 16.96 -3.46
N GLN A 49 -12.05 16.63 -4.45
CA GLN A 49 -13.16 15.69 -4.28
C GLN A 49 -13.36 14.78 -5.49
N VAL A 50 -13.86 13.58 -5.22
CA VAL A 50 -14.30 12.63 -6.24
C VAL A 50 -15.73 12.97 -6.64
N SER A 51 -15.98 13.19 -7.92
CA SER A 51 -17.32 13.49 -8.44
C SER A 51 -18.27 12.32 -8.18
N GLN A 52 -19.50 12.62 -7.76
CA GLN A 52 -20.55 11.62 -7.69
C GLN A 52 -21.01 11.26 -9.10
N SER A 53 -21.06 9.97 -9.41
CA SER A 53 -21.61 9.42 -10.65
C SER A 53 -22.36 8.15 -10.31
N ASP A 54 -23.49 7.90 -10.99
CA ASP A 54 -24.23 6.64 -10.86
C ASP A 54 -23.39 5.45 -11.34
N TYR A 55 -22.39 5.70 -12.19
CA TYR A 55 -21.42 4.71 -12.62
C TYR A 55 -20.03 5.01 -12.03
N VAL A 56 -19.59 4.17 -11.11
CA VAL A 56 -18.36 4.38 -10.31
C VAL A 56 -17.08 4.48 -11.14
N TYR A 57 -17.04 3.87 -12.34
CA TYR A 57 -15.90 3.97 -13.25
C TYR A 57 -15.87 5.26 -14.08
N GLU A 58 -16.86 6.13 -13.89
CA GLU A 58 -16.91 7.48 -14.47
C GLU A 58 -16.67 8.58 -13.46
N ALA A 59 -16.39 8.23 -12.21
CA ALA A 59 -15.97 9.22 -11.23
C ALA A 59 -14.69 9.91 -11.69
N ARG A 60 -14.64 11.22 -11.48
CA ARG A 60 -13.54 12.13 -11.84
C ARG A 60 -13.02 12.83 -10.61
N LEU A 61 -11.72 13.12 -10.59
CA LEU A 61 -11.17 13.99 -9.56
C LEU A 61 -11.44 15.46 -9.93
N GLN A 62 -11.93 16.22 -8.96
CA GLN A 62 -12.28 17.62 -9.10
C GLN A 62 -11.62 18.47 -8.02
N LEU A 63 -11.27 19.71 -8.38
CA LEU A 63 -10.92 20.78 -7.45
C LEU A 63 -11.99 21.87 -7.56
N ASP A 64 -12.67 22.17 -6.46
CA ASP A 64 -13.77 23.15 -6.42
C ASP A 64 -14.82 22.90 -7.53
N ALA A 65 -15.26 21.64 -7.64
CA ALA A 65 -16.20 21.13 -8.65
C ALA A 65 -15.73 21.23 -10.12
N LYS A 66 -14.49 21.65 -10.38
CA LYS A 66 -13.87 21.62 -11.72
C LYS A 66 -12.99 20.40 -11.87
N THR A 67 -13.16 19.67 -12.97
CA THR A 67 -12.27 18.55 -13.30
C THR A 67 -10.83 19.06 -13.42
N ILE A 68 -9.91 18.34 -12.79
CA ILE A 68 -8.48 18.65 -12.87
C ILE A 68 -7.88 18.06 -14.15
N GLU A 69 -6.78 18.66 -14.63
CA GLU A 69 -6.03 18.22 -15.79
C GLU A 69 -4.64 17.68 -15.40
N PRO A 70 -4.21 16.52 -15.93
CA PRO A 70 -4.96 15.62 -16.80
C PRO A 70 -6.14 14.97 -16.07
N GLU A 71 -7.20 14.64 -16.83
CA GLU A 71 -8.37 13.94 -16.29
C GLU A 71 -7.97 12.63 -15.60
N LEU A 72 -8.26 12.52 -14.30
CA LEU A 72 -8.21 11.28 -13.55
C LEU A 72 -9.61 10.70 -13.49
N LYS A 73 -9.82 9.55 -14.14
CA LYS A 73 -11.12 8.86 -14.27
C LYS A 73 -11.02 7.38 -13.88
N GLY A 74 -12.01 6.89 -13.12
CA GLY A 74 -12.12 5.50 -12.70
C GLY A 74 -12.70 5.40 -11.29
N MET A 75 -12.44 4.29 -10.60
CA MET A 75 -12.68 4.20 -9.16
C MET A 75 -11.56 4.96 -8.43
N ILE A 76 -11.88 6.17 -7.97
CA ILE A 76 -10.90 7.08 -7.37
C ILE A 76 -11.01 7.05 -5.85
N ASN A 77 -9.86 7.05 -5.18
CA ASN A 77 -9.76 7.20 -3.73
C ASN A 77 -8.57 8.10 -3.35
N ILE A 78 -8.66 8.76 -2.20
CA ILE A 78 -7.61 9.58 -1.58
C ILE A 78 -7.05 8.84 -0.36
N PRO A 79 -6.09 7.90 -0.54
CA PRO A 79 -5.57 7.11 0.58
C PRO A 79 -4.70 7.87 1.57
N TYR A 80 -4.04 8.96 1.15
CA TYR A 80 -3.17 9.73 2.04
C TYR A 80 -3.15 11.21 1.64
N ALA A 81 -2.97 12.09 2.62
CA ALA A 81 -2.78 13.51 2.39
C ALA A 81 -1.78 14.11 3.38
N PHE A 82 -1.00 15.08 2.92
CA PHE A 82 0.02 15.79 3.68
C PHE A 82 -0.21 17.29 3.58
N LYS A 83 -0.35 17.95 4.72
CA LYS A 83 -0.32 19.41 4.81
C LYS A 83 1.13 19.86 4.92
N GLN A 84 1.55 20.77 4.04
CA GLN A 84 2.86 21.41 4.09
C GLN A 84 2.64 22.93 4.20
N ALA A 85 3.70 23.71 4.40
CA ALA A 85 3.59 25.13 4.73
C ALA A 85 2.70 25.93 3.76
N ASN A 86 2.85 25.70 2.45
CA ASN A 86 2.21 26.51 1.40
C ASN A 86 1.40 25.69 0.39
N ASN A 87 1.17 24.40 0.68
CA ASN A 87 0.43 23.50 -0.19
C ASN A 87 -0.09 22.29 0.59
N GLN A 88 -1.00 21.56 -0.06
CA GLN A 88 -1.50 20.28 0.42
C GLN A 88 -1.32 19.25 -0.69
N THR A 89 -0.67 18.14 -0.37
CA THR A 89 -0.40 17.07 -1.35
C THR A 89 -1.13 15.80 -0.96
N ALA A 90 -1.94 15.28 -1.88
CA ALA A 90 -2.70 14.05 -1.72
C ALA A 90 -2.14 12.94 -2.61
N LEU A 91 -2.09 11.72 -2.10
CA LEU A 91 -1.96 10.52 -2.91
C LEU A 91 -3.36 10.16 -3.41
N ILE A 92 -3.49 9.97 -4.72
CA ILE A 92 -4.72 9.57 -5.38
C ILE A 92 -4.48 8.18 -5.97
N SER A 93 -5.35 7.23 -5.64
CA SER A 93 -5.40 5.94 -6.34
C SER A 93 -6.54 5.95 -7.35
N VAL A 94 -6.26 5.47 -8.56
CA VAL A 94 -7.24 5.31 -9.64
C VAL A 94 -7.25 3.85 -10.06
N ASP A 95 -8.35 3.16 -9.78
CA ASP A 95 -8.60 1.79 -10.23
C ASP A 95 -9.48 1.81 -11.49
N LYS A 96 -8.94 1.26 -12.60
CA LYS A 96 -9.61 1.21 -13.90
C LYS A 96 -10.40 -0.09 -14.13
N GLY A 97 -10.48 -0.99 -13.15
CA GLY A 97 -11.22 -2.25 -13.24
C GLY A 97 -10.45 -3.37 -13.95
N LEU A 98 -11.17 -4.25 -14.64
CA LEU A 98 -10.68 -5.58 -15.04
C LEU A 98 -9.46 -5.53 -15.99
N GLY A 99 -8.29 -5.82 -15.43
CA GLY A 99 -7.01 -5.99 -16.09
C GLY A 99 -5.93 -6.39 -15.08
N ALA A 100 -4.80 -6.93 -15.52
CA ALA A 100 -3.74 -7.43 -14.62
C ALA A 100 -3.12 -6.34 -13.72
N CYS A 101 -3.33 -5.06 -14.04
CA CYS A 101 -2.81 -3.92 -13.28
C CYS A 101 -3.82 -2.76 -13.20
N SER A 102 -4.84 -2.93 -12.38
CA SER A 102 -5.98 -2.01 -12.41
C SER A 102 -5.72 -0.69 -11.68
N ILE A 103 -4.83 -0.69 -10.66
CA ILE A 103 -4.60 0.45 -9.77
C ILE A 103 -3.31 1.20 -10.14
N ASN A 104 -3.45 2.49 -10.41
CA ASN A 104 -2.33 3.43 -10.52
C ASN A 104 -2.47 4.55 -9.48
N TYR A 105 -1.34 5.19 -9.18
CA TYR A 105 -1.25 6.27 -8.21
C TYR A 105 -0.78 7.57 -8.86
N HIS A 106 -1.26 8.68 -8.30
CA HIS A 106 -0.85 10.04 -8.66
C HIS A 106 -0.66 10.86 -7.39
N TRP A 107 0.34 11.73 -7.37
CA TRP A 107 0.43 12.81 -6.41
C TRP A 107 -0.30 14.02 -6.98
N VAL A 108 -1.25 14.57 -6.22
CA VAL A 108 -1.93 15.82 -6.54
C VAL A 108 -1.57 16.85 -5.48
N THR A 109 -0.87 17.91 -5.87
CA THR A 109 -0.50 19.01 -4.99
C THR A 109 -1.39 20.20 -5.30
N VAL A 110 -2.08 20.75 -4.30
CA VAL A 110 -2.93 21.93 -4.40
C VAL A 110 -2.30 23.08 -3.61
N SER A 111 -2.30 24.28 -4.18
CA SER A 111 -1.72 25.49 -3.60
C SER A 111 -2.50 26.73 -4.06
N SER A 112 -2.15 27.90 -3.54
CA SER A 112 -2.73 29.18 -4.00
C SER A 112 -2.45 29.51 -5.47
N GLN A 113 -1.45 28.86 -6.08
CA GLN A 113 -1.10 29.05 -7.50
C GLN A 113 -1.86 28.10 -8.43
N GLY A 114 -2.71 27.23 -7.89
CA GLY A 114 -3.37 26.14 -8.61
C GLY A 114 -2.88 24.77 -8.15
N TYR A 115 -2.93 23.79 -9.05
CA TYR A 115 -2.60 22.40 -8.74
C TYR A 115 -1.59 21.80 -9.71
N THR A 116 -0.92 20.73 -9.28
CA THR A 116 -0.09 19.88 -10.13
C THR A 116 -0.46 18.42 -9.91
N VAL A 117 -0.33 17.63 -10.98
CA VAL A 117 -0.58 16.18 -10.97
C VAL A 117 0.69 15.48 -11.45
N SER A 118 1.18 14.50 -10.69
CA SER A 118 2.32 13.71 -11.12
C SER A 118 1.94 12.73 -12.25
N PRO A 119 2.93 12.23 -13.02
CA PRO A 119 2.74 11.04 -13.82
C PRO A 119 2.19 9.86 -12.99
N ALA A 120 1.55 8.91 -13.66
CA ALA A 120 1.08 7.67 -13.03
C ALA A 120 2.27 6.82 -12.53
N PHE A 121 2.09 6.15 -11.39
CA PHE A 121 3.08 5.22 -10.84
C PHE A 121 2.41 4.13 -9.99
N GLY A 122 3.19 3.11 -9.59
CA GLY A 122 2.71 2.00 -8.75
C GLY A 122 2.91 0.62 -9.38
N SER A 123 2.55 -0.41 -8.63
CA SER A 123 2.79 -1.83 -8.94
C SER A 123 1.53 -2.70 -8.89
N CYS A 124 0.37 -2.14 -9.24
CA CYS A 124 -0.91 -2.89 -9.30
C CYS A 124 -1.44 -3.41 -7.96
N SER A 125 -0.85 -2.97 -6.85
CA SER A 125 -1.18 -3.46 -5.52
C SER A 125 -1.87 -2.37 -4.72
N ALA A 126 -3.02 -2.70 -4.14
CA ALA A 126 -3.70 -1.86 -3.16
C ALA A 126 -2.95 -1.82 -1.80
N LYS A 127 -2.00 -2.73 -1.58
CA LYS A 127 -1.16 -2.76 -0.37
C LYS A 127 -0.07 -1.71 -0.51
N ILE A 128 -0.29 -0.57 0.13
CA ILE A 128 0.65 0.54 0.14
C ILE A 128 1.03 0.94 1.55
N ARG A 129 2.22 1.50 1.70
CA ARG A 129 2.65 2.24 2.89
C ARG A 129 3.22 3.56 2.44
N VAL A 130 2.78 4.64 3.05
CA VAL A 130 3.22 5.99 2.67
C VAL A 130 3.93 6.64 3.84
N ARG A 131 5.04 7.31 3.55
CA ARG A 131 5.80 8.12 4.50
C ARG A 131 6.33 9.36 3.80
N HIS A 132 6.76 10.34 4.58
CA HIS A 132 7.44 11.53 4.07
C HIS A 132 8.80 11.69 4.75
N HIS A 133 9.75 12.28 4.05
CA HIS A 133 11.05 12.65 4.59
C HIS A 133 11.43 14.04 4.08
N GLY A 134 11.28 15.05 4.94
CA GLY A 134 11.34 16.45 4.53
C GLY A 134 10.27 16.73 3.47
N ARG A 135 10.70 17.10 2.26
CA ARG A 135 9.81 17.38 1.12
C ARG A 135 9.54 16.17 0.23
N THR A 136 10.24 15.06 0.44
CA THR A 136 10.08 13.86 -0.38
C THR A 136 8.94 13.01 0.14
N LEU A 137 7.97 12.71 -0.72
CA LEU A 137 6.90 11.75 -0.45
C LEU A 137 7.32 10.38 -0.96
N ILE A 138 7.08 9.34 -0.17
CA ILE A 138 7.55 7.99 -0.45
C ILE A 138 6.40 7.02 -0.29
N MET A 139 6.08 6.30 -1.36
CA MET A 139 5.12 5.21 -1.37
C MET A 139 5.87 3.88 -1.56
N GLU A 140 5.62 2.94 -0.67
CA GLU A 140 6.12 1.58 -0.71
C GLU A 140 4.97 0.63 -1.05
N THR A 141 5.25 -0.37 -1.88
CA THR A 141 4.28 -1.40 -2.28
C THR A 141 5.03 -2.69 -2.64
N PRO A 142 4.43 -3.89 -2.47
CA PRO A 142 5.00 -5.12 -3.00
C PRO A 142 5.34 -4.99 -4.49
N SER A 143 6.51 -5.49 -4.89
CA SER A 143 6.88 -5.48 -6.31
C SER A 143 6.07 -6.52 -7.08
N GLN A 144 5.54 -6.11 -8.23
CA GLN A 144 4.80 -7.01 -9.12
C GLN A 144 5.72 -8.08 -9.72
N ASP A 145 6.94 -7.68 -10.09
CA ASP A 145 7.90 -8.58 -10.75
C ASP A 145 8.53 -9.58 -9.79
N ASN A 146 8.62 -9.23 -8.50
CA ASN A 146 9.26 -10.07 -7.51
C ASN A 146 8.62 -9.87 -6.12
N PRO A 147 7.84 -10.84 -5.62
CA PRO A 147 7.13 -10.73 -4.34
C PRO A 147 8.07 -10.63 -3.12
N ALA A 148 9.36 -10.97 -3.28
CA ALA A 148 10.37 -10.79 -2.22
C ALA A 148 10.98 -9.37 -2.21
N MET A 149 10.49 -8.46 -3.05
CA MET A 149 10.98 -7.08 -3.17
C MET A 149 9.85 -6.09 -2.91
N ILE A 150 10.24 -4.91 -2.46
CA ILE A 150 9.38 -3.74 -2.28
C ILE A 150 9.80 -2.69 -3.31
N ASP A 151 8.82 -2.17 -4.04
CA ASP A 151 8.96 -1.01 -4.89
C ASP A 151 8.75 0.25 -4.05
N GLU A 152 9.76 1.12 -4.01
CA GLU A 152 9.76 2.40 -3.30
C GLU A 152 9.72 3.54 -4.34
N TYR A 153 8.56 4.16 -4.48
CA TYR A 153 8.33 5.32 -5.36
C TYR A 153 8.55 6.61 -4.58
N ARG A 154 9.51 7.42 -5.00
CA ARG A 154 9.91 8.66 -4.33
C ARG A 154 9.58 9.86 -5.20
N TYR A 155 8.79 10.78 -4.66
CA TYR A 155 8.39 12.02 -5.32
C TYR A 155 9.03 13.23 -4.63
N ASP A 156 9.77 14.03 -5.38
CA ASP A 156 10.47 15.23 -4.89
C ASP A 156 9.72 16.55 -5.17
N GLY A 157 8.48 16.45 -5.67
CA GLY A 157 7.69 17.60 -6.14
C GLY A 157 7.82 17.87 -7.64
N ARG A 158 8.67 17.11 -8.35
CA ARG A 158 8.85 17.24 -9.81
C ARG A 158 8.86 15.90 -10.53
N LYS A 159 9.60 14.93 -10.02
CA LYS A 159 9.76 13.61 -10.66
C LYS A 159 9.50 12.48 -9.68
N ILE A 160 9.17 11.33 -10.25
CA ILE A 160 9.03 10.06 -9.53
C ILE A 160 10.25 9.21 -9.86
N SER A 161 10.91 8.69 -8.82
CA SER A 161 11.98 7.70 -8.97
C SER A 161 11.57 6.40 -8.29
N LEU A 162 11.85 5.27 -8.94
CA LEU A 162 11.61 3.93 -8.42
C LEU A 162 12.92 3.36 -7.86
N ARG A 163 12.87 2.85 -6.63
CA ARG A 163 13.93 2.03 -6.05
C ARG A 163 13.34 0.70 -5.61
N LYS A 164 13.94 -0.41 -6.05
CA LYS A 164 13.61 -1.74 -5.52
C LYS A 164 14.48 -2.04 -4.31
N ARG A 165 13.89 -2.59 -3.25
CA ARG A 165 14.60 -2.97 -2.02
C ARG A 165 14.06 -4.29 -1.47
N ARG A 166 14.90 -5.04 -0.76
CA ARG A 166 14.41 -6.16 0.04
C ARG A 166 13.65 -5.63 1.27
N PRO A 167 12.59 -6.31 1.72
CA PRO A 167 12.04 -6.12 3.04
C PRO A 167 13.16 -6.17 4.07
N LEU A 168 13.20 -5.20 4.99
CA LEU A 168 13.98 -5.38 6.21
C LEU A 168 13.30 -6.51 6.98
N MET A 169 14.02 -7.62 7.18
CA MET A 169 13.56 -8.63 8.13
C MET A 169 13.47 -7.94 9.50
N GLN A 170 12.24 -7.86 10.02
CA GLN A 170 11.97 -7.38 11.36
C GLN A 170 12.17 -8.52 12.35
#